data_AF-A0A3N5QGY0-F1
#
_entry.id   AF-A0A3N5QGY0-F1
#
_cell.length_a   1.000
_cell.length_b   1.000
_cell.length_c   1.000
_cell.angle_alpha   90.00
_cell.angle_beta   90.00
_cell.angle_gamma   90.00
#
_symmetry.space_group_name_H-M   'P 1'
#
loop_
_entity.id
_entity.type
_entity.pdbx_description
1 polymer ?
#
loop_
_entity_poly.entity_id
_entity_poly.type
_entity_poly.pdbx_seq_one_letter_code
_entity_poly.pdbx_strand_id
1 'polypeptide(L)' 'MSTAKITETALYLTFRLETELFAIDVVQVREVLDLCNITKVPCAPQFLKGVINVRG' A
#
# COMPACT_ATOMS: atom_id res chain seq x y z
N MET A 1 38.17 -6.93 16.78
CA MET A 1 36.86 -7.60 16.96
C MET A 1 35.80 -6.60 16.56
N SER A 2 35.36 -6.63 15.30
CA SER A 2 34.37 -5.69 14.77
C SER A 2 32.99 -6.06 15.27
N THR A 3 32.34 -5.13 15.97
CA THR A 3 30.97 -5.27 16.46
C THR A 3 30.02 -5.45 15.27
N ALA A 4 29.26 -6.55 15.29
CA ALA A 4 28.23 -6.84 14.31
C ALA A 4 27.28 -5.63 14.17
N LYS A 5 27.12 -5.12 12.95
CA LYS A 5 26.09 -4.13 12.61
C LYS A 5 24.75 -4.71 13.04
N ILE A 6 24.06 -4.01 13.94
CA ILE A 6 22.67 -4.31 14.29
C ILE A 6 21.88 -4.32 12.97
N THR A 7 21.31 -5.47 12.64
CA THR A 7 20.42 -5.62 11.48
C THR A 7 19.23 -4.71 11.71
N GLU A 8 19.09 -3.70 10.87
CA GLU A 8 18.01 -2.72 10.93
C GLU A 8 16.67 -3.46 10.91
N THR A 9 15.81 -3.20 11.90
CA THR A 9 14.50 -3.85 11.99
C THR A 9 13.59 -3.25 10.92
N ALA A 10 13.32 -4.02 9.86
CA ALA A 10 12.42 -3.61 8.80
C ALA A 10 10.97 -3.96 9.16
N LEU A 11 10.08 -2.97 9.06
CA LEU A 11 8.66 -3.11 9.34
C LEU A 11 7.87 -3.10 8.02
N TYR A 12 6.98 -4.07 7.87
CA TYR A 12 6.18 -4.23 6.67
C TYR A 12 4.70 -4.35 7.02
N LEU A 13 3.84 -3.76 6.20
CA LEU A 13 2.41 -4.03 6.21
C LEU A 13 2.13 -5.19 5.27
N THR A 14 1.48 -6.23 5.78
CA THR A 14 1.07 -7.39 4.99
C THR A 14 -0.40 -7.30 4.60
N PHE A 15 -0.74 -7.75 3.40
CA PHE A 15 -2.10 -7.81 2.90
C PHE A 15 -2.26 -8.97 1.92
N ARG A 16 -3.51 -9.42 1.72
CA ARG A 16 -3.82 -10.50 0.79
C ARG A 16 -4.47 -9.96 -0.48
N LEU A 17 -4.04 -10.48 -1.62
CA LEU A 17 -4.75 -10.36 -2.88
C LEU A 17 -5.17 -11.77 -3.29
N GLU A 18 -6.47 -12.01 -3.33
CA GLU A 18 -7.06 -13.35 -3.50
C GLU A 18 -6.46 -14.35 -2.49
N THR A 19 -5.66 -15.31 -2.93
CA THR A 19 -5.03 -16.34 -2.10
C THR A 19 -3.59 -16.05 -1.72
N GLU A 20 -2.99 -14.99 -2.25
CA GLU A 20 -1.56 -14.71 -2.11
C GLU A 20 -1.27 -13.58 -1.10
N LEU A 21 -0.17 -13.73 -0.35
CA LEU A 21 0.24 -12.81 0.70
C LEU A 21 1.34 -11.88 0.19
N PHE A 22 1.08 -10.58 0.25
CA PHE A 22 1.99 -9.51 -0.15
C PHE A 22 2.42 -8.68 1.04
N ALA A 23 3.50 -7.91 0.86
CA ALA A 23 4.03 -6.99 1.85
C ALA A 23 4.54 -5.70 1.19
N ILE A 24 4.39 -4.56 1.88
CA ILE A 24 4.96 -3.27 1.51
C ILE A 24 5.65 -2.66 2.73
N ASP A 25 6.73 -1.90 2.51
CA ASP A 25 7.41 -1.15 3.58
C ASP A 25 6.40 -0.22 4.27
N VAL A 26 6.31 -0.31 5.60
CA VAL A 26 5.36 0.49 6.39
C VAL A 26 5.56 1.99 6.19
N VAL A 27 6.79 2.43 5.88
CA VAL A 27 7.10 3.85 5.64
C VAL A 27 6.43 4.40 4.39
N GLN A 28 6.06 3.53 3.42
CA GLN A 28 5.35 3.92 2.21
C GLN A 28 3.82 3.96 2.39
N VAL A 29 3.30 3.46 3.52
CA VAL A 29 1.86 3.38 3.76
C VAL A 29 1.37 4.67 4.40
N ARG A 30 0.46 5.38 3.71
CA ARG A 30 -0.20 6.57 4.28
C ARG A 30 -1.31 6.20 5.26
N GLU A 31 -2.20 5.30 4.85
CA GLU A 31 -3.38 4.88 5.62
C GLU A 31 -3.99 3.61 5.02
N VAL A 32 -4.73 2.88 5.85
CA VAL A 32 -5.58 1.74 5.43
C VAL A 32 -7.03 2.20 5.52
N LEU A 33 -7.76 2.12 4.42
CA LEU A 33 -9.13 2.56 4.30
C LEU A 33 -10.02 1.41 3.84
N ASP A 34 -11.28 1.44 4.24
CA ASP A 34 -12.31 0.61 3.63
C ASP A 34 -12.56 1.04 2.18
N LEU A 35 -13.17 0.14 1.40
CA LEU A 35 -13.48 0.40 0.00
C LEU A 35 -14.58 1.46 -0.10
N CYS A 36 -14.24 2.63 -0.62
CA CYS A 36 -15.17 3.72 -0.91
C CYS A 36 -15.65 3.69 -2.37
N ASN A 37 -16.70 4.48 -2.66
CA ASN A 37 -17.15 4.70 -4.03
C ASN A 37 -16.05 5.38 -4.87
N ILE A 38 -15.68 4.74 -5.99
CA ILE A 38 -14.65 5.21 -6.91
C ILE A 38 -15.29 5.99 -8.05
N THR A 39 -14.85 7.23 -8.27
CA THR A 39 -15.28 8.05 -9.40
C THR A 39 -14.41 7.76 -10.62
N LYS A 40 -15.01 7.28 -11.71
CA LYS A 40 -14.28 6.95 -12.94
C LYS A 40 -13.71 8.19 -13.62
N VAL A 41 -12.49 8.07 -14.13
CA VAL A 41 -11.84 9.13 -14.91
C VAL A 41 -12.03 8.83 -16.40
N PRO A 42 -12.61 9.75 -17.20
CA PRO A 42 -12.74 9.57 -18.64
C PRO A 42 -11.38 9.37 -19.32
N CYS A 43 -11.35 8.50 -20.34
CA CYS A 43 -10.14 8.22 -21.14
C CYS A 43 -8.93 7.69 -20.34
N ALA A 44 -9.14 7.17 -19.13
CA ALA A 44 -8.07 6.61 -18.32
C ALA A 44 -7.67 5.19 -18.78
N PRO A 45 -6.41 4.77 -18.52
CA PRO A 45 -5.98 3.40 -18.76
C PRO A 45 -6.78 2.37 -17.96
N GLN A 46 -6.91 1.14 -18.49
CA GLN A 46 -7.73 0.08 -17.88
C GLN A 46 -7.31 -0.32 -16.46
N PHE A 47 -6.04 -0.14 -16.10
CA PHE A 47 -5.52 -0.45 -14.76
C PHE A 47 -5.90 0.61 -13.71
N LEU A 48 -6.38 1.78 -14.14
CA LEU A 48 -6.79 2.86 -13.24
C LEU A 48 -8.29 2.74 -12.95
N LYS A 49 -8.64 2.40 -11.71
CA LYS A 49 -10.06 2.29 -11.30
C LYS A 49 -10.77 3.65 -11.25
N GLY A 50 -10.06 4.73 -10.90
CA GLY A 50 -10.60 6.08 -10.81
C GLY A 50 -9.97 6.88 -9.67
N VAL A 51 -10.71 7.85 -9.15
CA VAL A 51 -10.32 8.68 -8.00
C VAL A 51 -11.28 8.48 -6.83
N ILE A 52 -10.76 8.63 -5.62
CA ILE A 52 -11.53 8.70 -4.38
C ILE A 52 -11.17 9.98 -3.65
N ASN A 53 -12.11 10.49 -2.86
CA ASN A 53 -11.84 11.59 -1.96
C ASN A 53 -11.46 11.03 -0.59
N VAL A 54 -10.31 11.44 -0.06
CA VAL A 54 -9.89 11.13 1.30
C VAL A 54 -9.83 12.41 2.12
N ARG A 55 -10.88 12.62 2.93
CA ARG A 55 -11.03 13.75 3.87
C ARG A 55 -11.15 15.15 3.26
N GLY A 56 -11.78 15.27 2.08
CA GLY A 56 -12.16 16.54 1.47
C GLY A 56 -11.33 16.91 0.25
#